data_AF-A0A7W4PPF0-F1
#
_entry.id   AF-A0A7W4PPF0-F1
#
_cell.length_a   1.000
_cell.length_b   1.000
_cell.length_c   1.000
_cell.angle_alpha   90.00
_cell.angle_beta   90.00
_cell.angle_gamma   90.00
#
_symmetry.space_group_name_H-M   'P 1'
#
loop_
_entity.id
_entity.type
_entity.pdbx_description
1 polymer ?
#
loop_
_entity_poly.entity_id
_entity_poly.type
_entity_poly.pdbx_seq_one_letter_code
_entity_poly.pdbx_strand_id
1 'polypeptide(L)'
;MKGRLAACMLAVTLGVGAGGIWWCESGISHAMPIPVVFMHRDHAAYNCVQCHHDVMEPALASSPNRTCIGCHRTRPDQADLSLSTFHDFCETCHLARRRDHGKAGPVRECHGCHVPPHGRKGQDIF
;
A
#
# COMPACT_ATOMS: atom_id res chain seq x y z
N MET A 1 -29.50 -37.36 20.31
CA MET A 1 -29.09 -36.89 18.96
C MET A 1 -29.55 -35.46 18.63
N LYS A 2 -30.78 -35.04 18.96
CA LYS A 2 -31.30 -33.68 18.65
C LYS A 2 -30.53 -32.51 19.29
N GLY A 3 -30.00 -32.67 20.51
CA GLY A 3 -29.28 -31.59 21.21
C GLY A 3 -27.89 -31.25 20.65
N ARG A 4 -27.22 -32.18 19.97
CA ARG A 4 -25.88 -31.94 19.40
C ARG A 4 -25.95 -31.13 18.09
N LEU A 5 -27.03 -31.29 17.32
CA LEU A 5 -27.28 -30.54 16.09
C LEU A 5 -27.58 -29.06 16.37
N ALA A 6 -28.38 -28.77 17.42
CA ALA A 6 -28.67 -27.40 17.82
C ALA A 6 -27.42 -26.65 18.35
N ALA A 7 -26.57 -27.34 19.12
CA ALA A 7 -25.31 -26.78 19.61
C ALA A 7 -24.30 -26.48 18.48
N CYS A 8 -24.21 -27.36 17.46
CA CYS A 8 -23.38 -27.10 16.29
C CYS A 8 -23.89 -25.91 15.45
N MET A 9 -25.21 -25.77 15.27
CA MET A 9 -25.77 -24.64 14.52
C MET A 9 -25.52 -23.30 15.22
N LEU A 10 -25.60 -23.25 16.55
CA LEU A 10 -25.32 -22.02 17.32
C LEU A 10 -23.84 -21.62 17.29
N ALA A 11 -22.92 -22.59 17.30
CA ALA A 11 -21.49 -22.33 17.20
C ALA A 11 -21.10 -21.80 15.81
N VAL A 12 -21.76 -22.28 14.74
CA VAL A 12 -21.51 -21.81 13.37
C VAL A 12 -21.99 -20.38 13.17
N THR A 13 -23.16 -19.99 13.69
CA THR A 13 -23.66 -18.62 13.55
C THR A 13 -22.80 -17.60 14.31
N LEU A 14 -22.32 -17.95 15.51
CA LEU A 14 -21.40 -17.11 16.28
C LEU A 14 -20.01 -17.00 15.62
N GLY A 15 -19.49 -18.09 15.05
CA GLY A 15 -18.22 -18.08 14.32
C GLY A 15 -18.25 -17.24 13.04
N VAL A 16 -19.34 -17.32 12.26
CA VAL A 16 -19.53 -16.49 11.06
C VAL A 16 -19.77 -15.02 11.41
N GLY A 17 -20.51 -14.74 12.48
CA GLY A 17 -20.74 -13.38 12.97
C GLY A 17 -19.43 -12.71 13.42
N ALA A 18 -18.63 -13.39 14.24
CA ALA A 18 -17.35 -12.85 14.71
C ALA A 18 -16.33 -12.69 13.57
N GLY A 19 -16.27 -13.64 12.63
CA GLY A 19 -15.41 -13.53 11.44
C GLY A 19 -15.81 -12.38 10.52
N GLY A 20 -17.12 -12.18 10.30
CA GLY A 20 -17.64 -11.08 9.49
C GLY A 20 -17.40 -9.70 10.09
N ILE A 21 -17.55 -9.57 11.42
CA ILE A 21 -17.27 -8.32 12.14
C ILE A 21 -15.78 -7.99 12.08
N TRP A 22 -14.90 -8.96 12.37
CA TRP A 22 -13.44 -8.75 12.25
C TRP A 22 -13.02 -8.37 10.83
N TRP A 23 -13.64 -8.97 9.81
CA TRP A 23 -13.37 -8.62 8.41
C TRP A 23 -13.73 -7.16 8.08
N CYS A 24 -14.90 -6.69 8.55
CA CYS A 24 -15.35 -5.31 8.36
C CYS A 24 -14.57 -4.30 9.23
N GLU A 25 -14.11 -4.70 10.41
CA GLU A 25 -13.38 -3.83 11.35
C GLU A 25 -11.86 -3.86 11.16
N SER A 26 -11.32 -4.76 10.33
CA SER A 26 -9.88 -4.93 10.13
C SER A 26 -9.16 -3.67 9.63
N GLY A 27 -9.90 -2.71 9.03
CA GLY A 27 -9.33 -1.50 8.43
C GLY A 27 -8.44 -1.79 7.21
N ILE A 28 -8.36 -3.05 6.75
CA ILE A 28 -7.53 -3.39 5.60
C ILE A 28 -8.21 -2.89 4.33
N SER A 29 -7.48 -2.09 3.56
CA SER A 29 -7.98 -1.60 2.27
C SER A 29 -8.07 -2.74 1.24
N HIS A 30 -9.29 -3.08 0.82
CA HIS A 30 -9.56 -4.15 -0.16
C HIS A 30 -9.67 -3.67 -1.62
N ALA A 31 -9.60 -2.35 -1.89
CA ALA A 31 -9.67 -1.81 -3.25
C ALA A 31 -8.47 -2.28 -4.09
N MET A 32 -8.68 -2.80 -5.30
CA MET A 32 -7.57 -3.23 -6.16
C MET A 32 -6.62 -2.04 -6.43
N PRO A 33 -5.30 -2.15 -6.14
CA PRO A 33 -4.38 -1.07 -6.42
C PRO A 33 -4.30 -0.84 -7.92
N ILE A 34 -4.34 0.43 -8.32
CA ILE A 34 -4.01 0.82 -9.69
C ILE A 34 -2.49 0.81 -9.78
N PRO A 35 -1.87 -0.05 -10.60
CA PRO A 35 -0.43 -0.21 -10.62
C PRO A 35 0.29 1.12 -10.83
N VAL A 36 1.33 1.35 -10.05
CA VAL A 36 2.23 2.49 -10.25
C VAL A 36 3.54 1.97 -10.79
N VAL A 37 4.12 2.72 -11.71
CA VAL A 37 5.44 2.43 -12.24
C VAL A 37 6.47 3.31 -11.59
N PHE A 38 7.38 2.67 -10.85
CA PHE A 38 8.49 3.34 -10.18
C PHE A 38 9.82 2.93 -10.82
N MET A 39 10.70 3.92 -11.00
CA MET A 39 12.01 3.75 -11.60
C MET A 39 13.07 4.26 -10.63
N HIS A 40 13.78 3.36 -9.94
CA HIS A 40 14.89 3.77 -9.07
C HIS A 40 15.94 4.62 -9.79
N ARG A 41 16.22 4.33 -11.08
CA ARG A 41 17.16 5.12 -11.89
C ARG A 41 16.78 6.59 -12.00
N ASP A 42 15.48 6.91 -12.01
CA ASP A 42 15.00 8.29 -12.13
C ASP A 42 15.02 9.01 -10.76
N HIS A 43 15.27 8.27 -9.68
CA HIS A 43 15.35 8.74 -8.29
C HIS A 43 16.74 8.54 -7.66
N ALA A 44 17.75 8.14 -8.43
CA ALA A 44 19.08 7.78 -7.93
C ALA A 44 19.83 8.95 -7.27
N ALA A 45 19.38 10.18 -7.47
CA ALA A 45 19.92 11.38 -6.82
C ALA A 45 19.45 11.55 -5.36
N TYR A 46 18.46 10.79 -4.90
CA TYR A 46 17.94 10.86 -3.54
C TYR A 46 18.53 9.74 -2.67
N ASN A 47 18.70 10.04 -1.38
CA ASN A 47 19.14 9.03 -0.43
C ASN A 47 18.06 7.96 -0.26
N CYS A 48 18.45 6.68 -0.28
CA CYS A 48 17.55 5.54 -0.12
C CYS A 48 16.58 5.68 1.07
N VAL A 49 17.08 6.21 2.20
CA VAL A 49 16.29 6.34 3.44
C VAL A 49 15.26 7.46 3.40
N GLN A 50 15.31 8.33 2.40
CA GLN A 50 14.29 9.35 2.18
C GLN A 50 12.96 8.72 1.72
N CYS A 51 13.02 7.59 1.03
CA CYS A 51 11.84 6.82 0.62
C CYS A 51 11.65 5.58 1.51
N HIS A 52 12.72 4.82 1.74
CA HIS A 52 12.74 3.66 2.64
C HIS A 52 13.02 4.10 4.08
N HIS A 53 12.09 4.88 4.63
CA HIS A 53 12.22 5.50 5.95
C HIS A 53 12.23 4.51 7.13
N ASP A 54 11.95 3.23 6.86
CA ASP A 54 11.85 2.14 7.82
C ASP A 54 12.96 1.07 7.62
N VAL A 55 13.97 1.34 6.78
CA VAL A 55 15.02 0.36 6.47
C VAL A 55 15.78 -0.14 7.71
N MET A 56 15.85 0.70 8.75
CA MET A 56 16.53 0.38 10.00
C MET A 56 15.60 -0.28 11.03
N GLU A 57 14.30 -0.41 10.75
CA GLU A 57 13.33 -0.99 11.69
C GLU A 57 13.52 -2.52 11.74
N PRO A 58 14.06 -3.07 12.86
CA PRO A 58 14.38 -4.49 12.92
C PRO A 58 13.13 -5.36 12.84
N ALA A 59 12.00 -4.89 13.35
CA ALA A 59 10.72 -5.61 13.27
C ALA A 59 10.21 -5.77 11.82
N LEU A 60 10.65 -4.90 10.91
CA LEU A 60 10.30 -4.94 9.50
C LEU A 60 11.39 -5.59 8.64
N ALA A 61 12.52 -5.97 9.25
CA ALA A 61 13.67 -6.53 8.54
C ALA A 61 13.34 -7.82 7.77
N SER A 62 12.44 -8.62 8.32
CA SER A 62 11.99 -9.93 7.81
C SER A 62 10.55 -9.93 7.29
N SER A 63 9.91 -8.75 7.15
CA SER A 63 8.55 -8.66 6.63
C SER A 63 8.50 -9.16 5.17
N PRO A 64 7.51 -9.99 4.80
CA PRO A 64 7.29 -10.36 3.40
C PRO A 64 6.84 -9.15 2.54
N ASN A 65 6.38 -8.07 3.18
CA ASN A 65 5.80 -6.88 2.54
C ASN A 65 6.74 -5.67 2.62
N ARG A 66 8.01 -5.81 2.22
CA ARG A 66 9.01 -4.72 2.17
C ARG A 66 8.72 -3.65 1.10
N THR A 67 7.57 -3.70 0.44
CA THR A 67 7.13 -2.66 -0.47
C THR A 67 6.38 -1.58 0.31
N CYS A 68 6.49 -0.33 -0.14
CA CYS A 68 5.80 0.78 0.50
C CYS A 68 4.29 0.49 0.61
N ILE A 69 3.68 0.05 -0.50
CA ILE A 69 2.25 -0.26 -0.55
C ILE A 69 1.87 -1.46 0.33
N GLY A 70 2.77 -2.42 0.50
CA GLY A 70 2.54 -3.61 1.30
C GLY A 70 2.29 -3.26 2.77
N CYS A 71 3.20 -2.50 3.39
CA CYS A 71 3.01 -2.04 4.76
C CYS A 71 1.86 -1.03 4.89
N HIS A 72 1.79 -0.03 4.02
CA HIS A 72 0.79 1.02 4.15
C HIS A 72 -0.64 0.52 4.00
N ARG A 73 -0.90 -0.61 3.30
CA ARG A 73 -2.25 -1.16 3.14
C ARG A 73 -2.65 -2.27 4.10
N THR A 74 -1.67 -2.97 4.66
CA THR A 74 -1.94 -4.14 5.53
C THR A 74 -1.94 -3.78 7.01
N ARG A 75 -1.40 -2.62 7.36
CA ARG A 75 -1.40 -2.10 8.72
C ARG A 75 -2.67 -1.29 8.99
N PRO A 76 -3.48 -1.63 10.01
CA PRO A 76 -4.72 -0.92 10.31
C PRO A 76 -4.54 0.58 10.56
N ASP A 77 -3.40 0.99 11.14
CA ASP A 77 -3.07 2.39 11.41
C ASP A 77 -2.67 3.20 10.17
N GLN A 78 -2.45 2.53 9.03
CA GLN A 78 -1.97 3.16 7.79
C GLN A 78 -2.90 2.94 6.59
N ALA A 79 -3.69 1.87 6.60
CA ALA A 79 -4.46 1.40 5.45
C ALA A 79 -5.41 2.46 4.89
N ASP A 80 -6.16 3.14 5.76
CA ASP A 80 -7.09 4.20 5.36
C ASP A 80 -6.37 5.45 4.82
N LEU A 81 -5.11 5.65 5.22
CA LEU A 81 -4.28 6.79 4.81
C LEU A 81 -3.42 6.48 3.59
N SER A 82 -3.41 5.25 3.09
CA SER A 82 -2.53 4.84 1.98
C SER A 82 -2.66 5.77 0.78
N LEU A 83 -3.89 6.09 0.39
CA LEU A 83 -4.15 6.90 -0.80
C LEU A 83 -3.57 8.32 -0.66
N SER A 84 -3.86 9.01 0.45
CA SER A 84 -3.35 10.36 0.69
C SER A 84 -1.84 10.33 0.91
N THR A 85 -1.33 9.37 1.68
CA THR A 85 0.11 9.25 1.97
C THR A 85 0.94 9.17 0.69
N PHE A 86 0.56 8.31 -0.26
CA PHE A 86 1.33 8.16 -1.50
C PHE A 86 1.18 9.37 -2.44
N HIS A 87 -0.02 9.92 -2.59
CA HIS A 87 -0.20 11.12 -3.43
C HIS A 87 0.53 12.31 -2.82
N ASP A 88 0.34 12.60 -1.53
CA ASP A 88 0.99 13.72 -0.86
C ASP A 88 2.52 13.59 -0.92
N PHE A 89 3.06 12.41 -0.63
CA PHE A 89 4.51 12.17 -0.65
C PHE A 89 5.11 12.37 -2.05
N CYS A 90 4.55 11.68 -3.07
CA CYS A 90 5.09 11.72 -4.42
C CYS A 90 4.88 13.10 -5.07
N GLU A 91 3.65 13.63 -5.00
CA GLU A 91 3.28 14.86 -5.68
C GLU A 91 3.95 16.07 -5.06
N THR A 92 4.06 16.14 -3.73
CA THR A 92 4.73 17.27 -3.08
C THR A 92 6.19 17.37 -3.52
N CYS A 93 6.90 16.25 -3.56
CA CYS A 93 8.28 16.21 -4.04
C CYS A 93 8.39 16.63 -5.51
N HIS A 94 7.54 16.09 -6.38
CA HIS A 94 7.53 16.44 -7.80
C HIS A 94 7.16 17.90 -8.05
N LEU A 95 6.18 18.44 -7.31
CA LEU A 95 5.77 19.84 -7.40
C LEU A 95 6.89 20.77 -6.95
N ALA A 96 7.58 20.45 -5.84
CA ALA A 96 8.74 21.21 -5.38
C ALA A 96 9.85 21.21 -6.43
N ARG A 97 10.25 20.02 -6.91
CA ARG A 97 11.30 19.88 -7.93
C ARG A 97 10.96 20.62 -9.22
N ARG A 98 9.68 20.64 -9.62
CA ARG A 98 9.20 21.37 -10.80
C ARG A 98 9.31 22.89 -10.60
N ARG A 99 8.95 23.41 -9.42
CA ARG A 99 9.09 24.84 -9.11
C ARG A 99 10.56 25.26 -9.15
N ASP A 100 11.44 24.46 -8.56
CA ASP A 100 12.83 24.85 -8.33
C ASP A 100 13.71 24.66 -9.57
N HIS A 101 13.35 23.73 -10.47
CA HIS A 101 14.24 23.32 -11.57
C HIS A 101 13.54 22.98 -12.90
N GLY A 102 12.22 23.16 -12.99
CA GLY A 102 11.43 22.94 -14.21
C GLY A 102 11.17 21.49 -14.59
N LYS A 103 12.12 20.57 -14.37
CA LYS A 103 11.96 19.13 -14.64
C LYS A 103 11.71 18.32 -13.36
N ALA A 104 10.64 17.54 -13.36
CA ALA A 104 10.24 16.65 -12.28
C ALA A 104 9.31 15.55 -12.82
N GLY A 105 8.92 14.62 -11.95
CA GLY A 105 7.94 13.60 -12.28
C GLY A 105 6.52 14.15 -12.54
N PRO A 106 5.60 13.23 -12.91
CA PRO A 106 4.21 13.55 -13.22
C PRO A 106 3.43 14.01 -11.98
N VAL A 107 2.55 15.01 -12.18
CA VAL A 107 1.64 15.62 -11.16
C VAL A 107 0.37 16.21 -11.76
N ARG A 108 0.15 16.08 -13.08
CA ARG A 108 -0.96 16.77 -13.78
C ARG A 108 -2.08 15.83 -14.20
N GLU A 109 -1.83 14.52 -14.15
CA GLU A 109 -2.72 13.49 -14.65
C GLU A 109 -2.44 12.18 -13.93
N CYS A 110 -3.49 11.43 -13.59
CA CYS A 110 -3.35 10.18 -12.83
C CYS A 110 -2.52 9.15 -13.61
N HIS A 111 -2.71 9.08 -14.93
CA HIS A 111 -2.02 8.11 -15.79
C HIS A 111 -0.53 8.42 -16.02
N GLY A 112 -0.03 9.54 -15.50
CA GLY A 112 1.41 9.82 -15.49
C GLY A 112 2.15 8.89 -14.52
N CYS A 113 1.52 8.57 -13.38
CA CYS A 113 2.03 7.61 -12.39
C CYS A 113 1.43 6.22 -12.58
N HIS A 114 0.12 6.17 -12.83
CA HIS A 114 -0.66 4.95 -12.95
C HIS A 114 -0.70 4.47 -14.40
N VAL A 115 0.25 3.62 -14.77
CA VAL A 115 0.28 3.02 -16.10
C VAL A 115 0.06 1.51 -16.00
N PRO A 116 -0.51 0.88 -17.04
CA PRO A 116 -0.60 -0.57 -17.07
C PRO A 116 0.81 -1.18 -16.95
N PRO A 117 0.94 -2.32 -16.26
CA PRO A 117 2.23 -2.98 -16.08
C PRO A 117 2.76 -3.45 -17.43
N HIS A 118 3.66 -2.64 -18.02
CA HIS A 118 4.43 -3.01 -19.19
C HIS A 118 5.86 -3.25 -18.74
N GLY A 119 6.38 -4.47 -18.90
CA GLY A 119 7.67 -4.91 -18.36
C GLY A 119 8.88 -4.22 -19.00
N ARG A 120 9.14 -2.96 -18.64
CA ARG A 120 10.39 -2.29 -19.00
C ARG A 120 11.51 -2.74 -18.05
N LYS A 121 12.71 -2.92 -18.60
CA LYS A 121 13.88 -3.32 -17.80
C LYS A 121 14.18 -2.26 -16.72
N GLY A 122 14.28 -2.69 -15.47
CA GLY A 122 14.52 -1.81 -14.31
C GLY A 122 13.26 -1.16 -13.73
N GLN A 123 12.08 -1.71 -14.05
CA GLN A 123 10.79 -1.29 -13.51
C GLN A 123 10.45 -2.09 -12.25
N ASP A 124 10.24 -1.39 -11.14
CA ASP A 124 9.58 -1.97 -9.98
C ASP A 124 8.08 -1.70 -10.11
N ILE A 125 7.29 -2.77 -10.08
CA ILE A 125 5.83 -2.72 -10.12
C ILE A 125 5.34 -2.92 -8.69
N PHE A 126 4.64 -1.93 -8.17
CA PHE A 126 4.05 -1.94 -6.83
C PHE A 126 2.52 -1.96 -6.92
#